data_AF-E6QWR2-F1
#
_entry.id   AF-E6QWR2-F1
#
_cell.length_a   1.000
_cell.length_b   1.000
_cell.length_c   1.000
_cell.angle_alpha   90.00
_cell.angle_beta   90.00
_cell.angle_gamma   90.00
#
_symmetry.space_group_name_H-M   'P 1'
#
loop_
_entity.id
_entity.type
_entity.pdbx_description
1 polymer ?
#
loop_
_entity_poly.entity_id
_entity_poly.type
_entity_poly.pdbx_seq_one_letter_code
_entity_poly.pdbx_strand_id
1 'polypeptide(L)'
;MDYEVEFHPVGDATRAGDAISVRYGQNGLYEVIVIDGGTSDSGKTLVEHIKTYYGPNTVLKHVISTHPDNDHASGLREVLSAFRTENLWLHGIWHHVAEMRHLFADKQLAEQAIADNIRDAYPIVEELIALANQRGTLVYEPFAGSTIGPFTVLSPTSHAYTRLVPQFRRTPEADVDALKSEQFWLGDIRQPGLLSRLFEKALTYIDESWNIELLREGAVTAAENETSTVLYGRFGDQSILLTGDAGVNGLTWACERAERNGINLSALNLVQVPHHGSRSNVTPSVLDRLLGPTRTTDAPARVAVVSVPKDDEKHPRKIVMNAFRRRGAPVYRTQGNYIRHHSGTMPHRPNEVAVVPFDWFDRVEDYD
;
A
#
# COMPACT_ATOMS: atom_id res chain seq x y z
N MET A 1 21.79 -2.32 11.95
CA MET A 1 20.53 -2.89 12.46
C MET A 1 20.11 -3.95 11.47
N ASP A 2 19.80 -5.13 11.95
CA ASP A 2 19.35 -6.23 11.11
C ASP A 2 17.86 -6.04 10.82
N TYR A 3 17.44 -6.38 9.59
CA TYR A 3 16.03 -6.38 9.25
C TYR A 3 15.72 -7.36 8.11
N GLU A 4 14.48 -7.81 8.07
CA GLU A 4 13.86 -8.44 6.91
C GLU A 4 12.45 -7.90 6.68
N VAL A 5 12.08 -7.82 5.41
CA VAL A 5 10.74 -7.47 4.92
C VAL A 5 10.28 -8.62 4.05
N GLU A 6 9.10 -9.14 4.34
CA GLU A 6 8.52 -10.28 3.65
C GLU A 6 7.19 -9.90 3.04
N PHE A 7 7.12 -9.95 1.71
CA PHE A 7 5.87 -9.79 0.96
C PHE A 7 5.26 -11.17 0.80
N HIS A 8 4.07 -11.39 1.35
CA HIS A 8 3.36 -12.66 1.29
C HIS A 8 2.43 -12.68 0.08
N PRO A 9 2.23 -13.84 -0.55
CA PRO A 9 1.29 -13.96 -1.65
C PRO A 9 -0.14 -13.80 -1.12
N VAL A 10 -0.94 -12.98 -1.80
CA VAL A 10 -2.35 -12.76 -1.46
C VAL A 10 -3.22 -13.13 -2.66
N GLY A 11 -4.24 -13.93 -2.35
CA GLY A 11 -5.35 -14.27 -3.23
C GLY A 11 -5.04 -15.13 -4.45
N ASP A 12 -6.07 -15.31 -5.27
CA ASP A 12 -6.12 -16.13 -6.47
C ASP A 12 -6.72 -15.32 -7.64
N ALA A 13 -6.34 -15.68 -8.87
CA ALA A 13 -6.81 -15.02 -10.10
C ALA A 13 -6.70 -13.48 -10.03
N THR A 14 -7.82 -12.76 -9.96
CA THR A 14 -7.87 -11.28 -9.98
C THR A 14 -7.98 -10.63 -8.60
N ARG A 15 -7.91 -11.42 -7.50
CA ARG A 15 -8.01 -10.91 -6.14
C ARG A 15 -6.62 -10.67 -5.58
N ALA A 16 -6.01 -9.58 -5.99
CA ALA A 16 -4.75 -9.13 -5.42
C ALA A 16 -4.98 -8.45 -4.07
N GLY A 17 -3.92 -8.32 -3.27
CA GLY A 17 -3.93 -7.65 -1.98
C GLY A 17 -2.52 -7.63 -1.38
N ASP A 18 -2.34 -6.96 -0.25
CA ASP A 18 -1.05 -6.94 0.44
C ASP A 18 -1.10 -7.62 1.80
N ALA A 19 -0.03 -8.36 2.10
CA ALA A 19 0.25 -8.93 3.40
C ALA A 19 1.76 -8.91 3.59
N ILE A 20 2.26 -8.14 4.55
CA ILE A 20 3.69 -7.91 4.75
C ILE A 20 4.05 -8.16 6.21
N SER A 21 5.13 -8.90 6.44
CA SER A 21 5.76 -8.96 7.77
C SER A 21 7.14 -8.33 7.74
N VAL A 22 7.46 -7.60 8.79
CA VAL A 22 8.77 -6.96 8.99
C VAL A 22 9.31 -7.42 10.32
N ARG A 23 10.55 -7.90 10.34
CA ARG A 23 11.26 -8.24 11.56
C ARG A 23 12.58 -7.48 11.60
N TYR A 24 12.85 -6.78 12.68
CA TYR A 24 14.04 -5.93 12.80
C TYR A 24 14.59 -5.90 14.22
N GLY A 25 15.88 -5.65 14.36
CA GLY A 25 16.52 -5.68 15.66
C GLY A 25 18.04 -5.81 15.60
N GLN A 26 18.64 -6.23 16.70
CA GLN A 26 20.08 -6.45 16.83
C GLN A 26 20.35 -7.61 17.80
N ASN A 27 21.45 -8.33 17.58
CA ASN A 27 21.93 -9.39 18.48
C ASN A 27 20.87 -10.48 18.75
N GLY A 28 20.07 -10.83 17.75
CA GLY A 28 19.01 -11.83 17.85
C GLY A 28 17.74 -11.39 18.60
N LEU A 29 17.70 -10.16 19.12
CA LEU A 29 16.52 -9.56 19.72
C LEU A 29 15.76 -8.80 18.64
N TYR A 30 14.63 -9.34 18.22
CA TYR A 30 13.84 -8.80 17.12
C TYR A 30 12.44 -8.37 17.58
N GLU A 31 12.00 -7.23 17.06
CA GLU A 31 10.59 -6.81 17.06
C GLU A 31 9.95 -7.20 15.73
N VAL A 32 8.64 -7.49 15.76
CA VAL A 32 7.87 -7.90 14.59
C VAL A 32 6.73 -6.93 14.34
N ILE A 33 6.57 -6.54 13.09
CA ILE A 33 5.47 -5.72 12.59
C ILE A 33 4.75 -6.50 11.48
N VAL A 34 3.42 -6.41 11.46
CA VAL A 34 2.60 -6.84 10.32
C VAL A 34 1.96 -5.61 9.68
N ILE A 35 2.03 -5.51 8.36
CA ILE A 35 1.45 -4.44 7.54
C ILE A 35 0.52 -5.11 6.53
N ASP A 36 -0.78 -4.87 6.70
CA ASP A 36 -1.86 -5.59 6.06
C ASP A 36 -1.81 -7.12 6.28
N GLY A 37 -2.94 -7.79 6.10
CA GLY A 37 -3.08 -9.24 6.28
C GLY A 37 -3.57 -9.95 5.02
N GLY A 38 -3.83 -9.21 3.96
CA GLY A 38 -4.46 -9.72 2.76
C GLY A 38 -5.94 -10.06 3.01
N THR A 39 -6.42 -11.11 2.32
CA THR A 39 -7.70 -11.77 2.63
C THR A 39 -7.62 -12.61 3.92
N SER A 40 -8.75 -13.13 4.41
CA SER A 40 -8.74 -14.07 5.56
C SER A 40 -7.86 -15.30 5.30
N ASP A 41 -7.84 -15.84 4.08
CA ASP A 41 -7.05 -17.04 3.77
C ASP A 41 -5.54 -16.77 3.70
N SER A 42 -5.13 -15.62 3.14
CA SER A 42 -3.74 -15.19 3.24
C SER A 42 -3.36 -14.83 4.67
N GLY A 43 -4.29 -14.28 5.46
CA GLY A 43 -4.08 -14.01 6.88
C GLY A 43 -3.76 -15.28 7.68
N LYS A 44 -4.48 -16.38 7.46
CA LYS A 44 -4.16 -17.69 8.05
C LYS A 44 -2.77 -18.18 7.62
N THR A 45 -2.45 -18.02 6.34
CA THR A 45 -1.13 -18.40 5.79
C THR A 45 0.00 -17.58 6.42
N LEU A 46 -0.20 -16.26 6.57
CA LEU A 46 0.71 -15.35 7.25
C LEU A 46 0.92 -15.73 8.72
N VAL A 47 -0.16 -16.09 9.42
CA VAL A 47 -0.09 -16.57 10.80
C VAL A 47 0.81 -17.80 10.91
N GLU A 48 0.60 -18.80 10.06
CA GLU A 48 1.43 -20.01 10.06
C GLU A 48 2.88 -19.73 9.67
N HIS A 49 3.11 -18.78 8.74
CA HIS A 49 4.45 -18.31 8.40
C HIS A 49 5.16 -17.70 9.62
N ILE A 50 4.52 -16.76 10.31
CA ILE A 50 5.08 -16.11 11.50
C ILE A 50 5.39 -17.14 12.60
N LYS A 51 4.46 -18.07 12.87
CA LYS A 51 4.70 -19.15 13.85
C LYS A 51 5.91 -20.00 13.48
N THR A 52 6.07 -20.30 12.19
CA THR A 52 7.15 -21.15 11.67
C THR A 52 8.51 -20.47 11.77
N TYR A 53 8.62 -19.20 11.34
CA TYR A 53 9.92 -18.54 11.19
C TYR A 53 10.29 -17.57 12.31
N TYR A 54 9.30 -17.00 13.01
CA TYR A 54 9.51 -16.06 14.12
C TYR A 54 9.21 -16.72 15.46
N GLY A 55 8.39 -17.78 15.46
CA GLY A 55 8.07 -18.61 16.61
C GLY A 55 6.61 -18.49 17.03
N PRO A 56 6.02 -19.55 17.63
CA PRO A 56 4.59 -19.60 17.93
C PRO A 56 4.14 -18.60 19.01
N ASN A 57 5.08 -18.13 19.84
CA ASN A 57 4.83 -17.16 20.92
C ASN A 57 5.25 -15.73 20.55
N THR A 58 5.38 -15.44 19.25
CA THR A 58 5.74 -14.10 18.78
C THR A 58 4.74 -13.06 19.31
N VAL A 59 5.26 -11.96 19.81
CA VAL A 59 4.48 -10.76 20.14
C VAL A 59 4.64 -9.76 19.01
N LEU A 60 3.52 -9.30 18.45
CA LEU A 60 3.53 -8.29 17.41
C LEU A 60 3.59 -6.91 18.06
N LYS A 61 4.66 -6.17 17.78
CA LYS A 61 4.85 -4.83 18.31
C LYS A 61 3.84 -3.87 17.68
N HIS A 62 3.67 -3.98 16.37
CA HIS A 62 2.72 -3.18 15.60
C HIS A 62 2.00 -4.05 14.56
N VAL A 63 0.70 -3.85 14.42
CA VAL A 63 -0.09 -4.27 13.28
C VAL A 63 -0.61 -3.00 12.60
N ILE A 64 -0.47 -2.87 11.29
CA ILE A 64 -0.80 -1.66 10.53
C ILE A 64 -1.76 -2.04 9.40
N SER A 65 -2.89 -1.34 9.27
CA SER A 65 -3.78 -1.39 8.11
C SER A 65 -3.51 -0.17 7.24
N THR A 66 -3.13 -0.37 5.98
CA THR A 66 -2.77 0.75 5.10
C THR A 66 -4.00 1.53 4.64
N HIS A 67 -5.06 0.84 4.20
CA HIS A 67 -6.38 1.36 3.83
C HIS A 67 -7.48 0.33 4.18
N PRO A 68 -8.79 0.64 4.02
CA PRO A 68 -9.86 -0.18 4.59
C PRO A 68 -10.37 -1.30 3.68
N ASP A 69 -9.75 -1.55 2.52
CA ASP A 69 -10.25 -2.59 1.61
C ASP A 69 -9.98 -4.01 2.13
N ASN A 70 -10.89 -4.92 1.80
CA ASN A 70 -10.96 -6.24 2.42
C ASN A 70 -9.79 -7.15 2.04
N ASP A 71 -9.23 -6.97 0.86
CA ASP A 71 -8.03 -7.64 0.35
C ASP A 71 -6.74 -7.17 1.00
N HIS A 72 -6.81 -6.20 1.93
CA HIS A 72 -5.71 -5.78 2.80
C HIS A 72 -6.03 -6.03 4.27
N ALA A 73 -7.22 -5.60 4.71
CA ALA A 73 -7.58 -5.57 6.12
C ALA A 73 -8.18 -6.90 6.64
N SER A 74 -8.77 -7.76 5.78
CA SER A 74 -9.51 -8.94 6.28
C SER A 74 -8.64 -9.95 6.99
N GLY A 75 -7.42 -10.19 6.50
CA GLY A 75 -6.48 -11.12 7.12
C GLY A 75 -5.96 -10.65 8.48
N LEU A 76 -6.07 -9.35 8.79
CA LEU A 76 -5.69 -8.82 10.10
C LEU A 76 -6.55 -9.38 11.23
N ARG A 77 -7.78 -9.85 10.95
CA ARG A 77 -8.59 -10.58 11.94
C ARG A 77 -7.89 -11.83 12.43
N GLU A 78 -7.29 -12.58 11.52
CA GLU A 78 -6.57 -13.83 11.82
C GLU A 78 -5.30 -13.52 12.60
N VAL A 79 -4.56 -12.49 12.17
CA VAL A 79 -3.32 -12.03 12.82
C VAL A 79 -3.57 -11.57 14.25
N LEU A 80 -4.52 -10.63 14.45
CA LEU A 80 -4.90 -10.14 15.76
C LEU A 80 -5.50 -11.25 16.63
N SER A 81 -6.13 -12.26 16.02
CA SER A 81 -6.66 -13.43 16.72
C SER A 81 -5.60 -14.44 17.16
N ALA A 82 -4.51 -14.56 16.41
CA ALA A 82 -3.46 -15.54 16.66
C ALA A 82 -2.37 -15.03 17.61
N PHE A 83 -2.04 -13.74 17.57
CA PHE A 83 -0.90 -13.19 18.31
C PHE A 83 -1.32 -12.14 19.33
N ARG A 84 -0.57 -12.08 20.43
CA ARG A 84 -0.58 -10.90 21.30
C ARG A 84 -0.02 -9.73 20.50
N THR A 85 -0.81 -8.67 20.39
CA THR A 85 -0.44 -7.44 19.69
C THR A 85 -0.45 -6.28 20.67
N GLU A 86 0.61 -5.47 20.67
CA GLU A 86 0.68 -4.30 21.54
C GLU A 86 -0.07 -3.11 20.96
N ASN A 87 0.13 -2.82 19.67
CA ASN A 87 -0.42 -1.65 19.00
C ASN A 87 -1.02 -2.02 17.65
N LEU A 88 -2.23 -1.55 17.40
CA LEU A 88 -2.91 -1.59 16.12
C LEU A 88 -2.99 -0.17 15.55
N TRP A 89 -2.57 0.00 14.30
CA TRP A 89 -2.62 1.26 13.57
C TRP A 89 -3.61 1.13 12.41
N LEU A 90 -4.70 1.87 12.47
CA LEU A 90 -5.67 1.98 11.37
C LEU A 90 -6.44 3.28 11.48
N HIS A 91 -6.90 3.81 10.35
CA HIS A 91 -7.71 5.04 10.35
C HIS A 91 -9.15 4.73 10.78
N GLY A 92 -9.62 5.39 11.83
CA GLY A 92 -11.00 5.30 12.28
C GLY A 92 -11.88 6.22 11.43
N ILE A 93 -12.39 5.71 10.31
CA ILE A 93 -13.02 6.52 9.25
C ILE A 93 -14.11 7.46 9.79
N TRP A 94 -14.97 6.98 10.70
CA TRP A 94 -16.06 7.78 11.28
C TRP A 94 -15.65 8.65 12.48
N HIS A 95 -14.41 8.57 12.99
CA HIS A 95 -13.95 9.42 14.09
C HIS A 95 -13.80 10.89 13.69
N HIS A 96 -13.69 11.16 12.38
CA HIS A 96 -13.42 12.49 11.84
C HIS A 96 -14.66 13.18 11.24
N VAL A 97 -15.86 12.63 11.43
CA VAL A 97 -17.10 13.13 10.78
C VAL A 97 -17.36 14.61 11.05
N ALA A 98 -17.07 15.09 12.26
CA ALA A 98 -17.24 16.50 12.60
C ALA A 98 -16.41 17.43 11.69
N GLU A 99 -15.21 17.00 11.26
CA GLU A 99 -14.31 17.78 10.41
C GLU A 99 -14.70 17.78 8.92
N MET A 100 -15.46 16.76 8.48
CA MET A 100 -15.84 16.58 7.08
C MET A 100 -17.34 16.71 6.83
N ARG A 101 -18.14 17.04 7.85
CA ARG A 101 -19.60 17.21 7.74
C ARG A 101 -19.98 18.14 6.59
N HIS A 102 -19.31 19.28 6.47
CA HIS A 102 -19.60 20.28 5.45
C HIS A 102 -19.26 19.82 4.02
N LEU A 103 -18.51 18.72 3.88
CA LEU A 103 -18.11 18.13 2.60
C LEU A 103 -19.09 17.06 2.09
N PHE A 104 -20.19 16.77 2.81
CA PHE A 104 -21.28 15.94 2.31
C PHE A 104 -22.39 16.80 1.68
N ALA A 105 -23.02 16.30 0.62
CA ALA A 105 -24.04 17.02 -0.14
C ALA A 105 -25.28 17.33 0.71
N ASP A 106 -25.74 16.36 1.51
CA ASP A 106 -26.86 16.55 2.42
C ASP A 106 -26.44 17.30 3.69
N LYS A 107 -26.69 18.61 3.69
CA LYS A 107 -26.42 19.51 4.83
C LYS A 107 -27.33 19.27 6.04
N GLN A 108 -28.41 18.50 5.89
CA GLN A 108 -29.35 18.19 6.98
C GLN A 108 -29.02 16.85 7.67
N LEU A 109 -28.29 15.95 7.01
CA LEU A 109 -27.97 14.61 7.53
C LEU A 109 -27.11 14.61 8.80
N ALA A 110 -27.67 14.41 9.98
CA ALA A 110 -26.94 14.51 11.26
C ALA A 110 -25.56 13.81 11.29
N GLU A 111 -24.59 14.35 12.04
CA GLU A 111 -23.23 13.78 12.17
C GLU A 111 -23.25 12.30 12.54
N GLN A 112 -24.09 11.92 13.50
CA GLN A 112 -24.23 10.53 13.90
C GLN A 112 -24.70 9.63 12.75
N ALA A 113 -25.63 10.11 11.92
CA ALA A 113 -26.11 9.35 10.77
C ALA A 113 -25.02 9.19 9.69
N ILE A 114 -24.17 10.20 9.48
CA ILE A 114 -22.99 10.06 8.61
C ILE A 114 -22.04 9.02 9.20
N ALA A 115 -21.73 9.12 10.49
CA ALA A 115 -20.85 8.18 11.17
C ALA A 115 -21.35 6.72 11.06
N ASP A 116 -22.65 6.51 11.28
CA ASP A 116 -23.28 5.19 11.19
C ASP A 116 -23.27 4.66 9.74
N ASN A 117 -23.60 5.48 8.74
CA ASN A 117 -23.51 5.10 7.33
C ASN A 117 -22.09 4.68 6.93
N ILE A 118 -21.07 5.41 7.40
CA ILE A 118 -19.67 5.06 7.14
C ILE A 118 -19.29 3.77 7.87
N ARG A 119 -19.69 3.60 9.13
CA ARG A 119 -19.41 2.39 9.90
C ARG A 119 -20.00 1.15 9.23
N ASP A 120 -21.25 1.22 8.78
CA ASP A 120 -21.94 0.14 8.07
C ASP A 120 -21.31 -0.15 6.69
N ALA A 121 -20.73 0.86 6.05
CA ALA A 121 -20.00 0.70 4.81
C ALA A 121 -18.65 -0.01 4.98
N TYR A 122 -17.98 0.14 6.12
CA TYR A 122 -16.64 -0.41 6.37
C TYR A 122 -16.59 -1.26 7.65
N PRO A 123 -17.36 -2.37 7.71
CA PRO A 123 -17.49 -3.17 8.94
C PRO A 123 -16.16 -3.79 9.40
N ILE A 124 -15.24 -4.07 8.47
CA ILE A 124 -13.90 -4.58 8.80
C ILE A 124 -13.14 -3.65 9.76
N VAL A 125 -13.25 -2.34 9.60
CA VAL A 125 -12.58 -1.35 10.45
C VAL A 125 -13.10 -1.46 11.89
N GLU A 126 -14.43 -1.57 12.05
CA GLU A 126 -15.07 -1.69 13.36
C GLU A 126 -14.70 -3.01 14.02
N GLU A 127 -14.72 -4.11 13.25
CA GLU A 127 -14.35 -5.44 13.73
C GLU A 127 -12.90 -5.49 14.23
N LEU A 128 -11.95 -4.86 13.52
CA LEU A 128 -10.55 -4.79 13.94
C LEU A 128 -10.37 -3.96 15.22
N ILE A 129 -11.05 -2.81 15.33
CA ILE A 129 -11.04 -1.99 16.55
C ILE A 129 -11.63 -2.77 17.73
N ALA A 130 -12.78 -3.42 17.54
CA ALA A 130 -13.44 -4.21 18.56
C ALA A 130 -12.56 -5.38 19.03
N LEU A 131 -11.92 -6.09 18.10
CA LEU A 131 -11.00 -7.18 18.40
C LEU A 131 -9.75 -6.69 19.16
N ALA A 132 -9.19 -5.55 18.78
CA ALA A 132 -8.08 -4.92 19.48
C ALA A 132 -8.44 -4.56 20.92
N ASN A 133 -9.59 -3.90 21.11
CA ASN A 133 -10.09 -3.52 22.44
C ASN A 133 -10.33 -4.75 23.32
N GLN A 134 -10.95 -5.80 22.77
CA GLN A 134 -11.18 -7.07 23.47
C GLN A 134 -9.86 -7.70 23.97
N ARG A 135 -8.76 -7.47 23.25
CA ARG A 135 -7.44 -8.05 23.54
C ARG A 135 -6.49 -7.12 24.30
N GLY A 136 -6.96 -5.92 24.66
CA GLY A 136 -6.13 -4.91 25.31
C GLY A 136 -5.01 -4.36 24.41
N THR A 137 -5.19 -4.45 23.09
CA THR A 137 -4.31 -3.84 22.09
C THR A 137 -4.65 -2.35 21.97
N LEU A 138 -3.62 -1.49 22.02
CA LEU A 138 -3.81 -0.04 21.87
C LEU A 138 -4.08 0.30 20.40
N VAL A 139 -5.04 1.20 20.13
CA VAL A 139 -5.42 1.61 18.77
C VAL A 139 -4.97 3.04 18.50
N TYR A 140 -4.30 3.24 17.36
CA TYR A 140 -3.80 4.53 16.90
C TYR A 140 -4.13 4.75 15.42
N GLU A 141 -4.10 6.00 14.98
CA GLU A 141 -4.28 6.35 13.57
C GLU A 141 -2.93 6.69 12.92
N PRO A 142 -2.58 6.04 11.79
CA PRO A 142 -1.30 6.23 11.14
C PRO A 142 -1.33 7.44 10.20
N PHE A 143 -1.49 8.64 10.76
CA PHE A 143 -1.36 9.88 9.98
C PHE A 143 0.11 10.29 9.78
N ALA A 144 0.34 11.04 8.71
CA ALA A 144 1.65 11.55 8.32
C ALA A 144 2.34 12.31 9.46
N GLY A 145 3.55 11.87 9.81
CA GLY A 145 4.33 12.36 10.95
C GLY A 145 4.38 11.41 12.14
N SER A 146 3.46 10.46 12.23
CA SER A 146 3.54 9.40 13.23
C SER A 146 4.79 8.54 13.02
N THR A 147 5.36 8.07 14.13
CA THR A 147 6.47 7.11 14.14
C THR A 147 5.94 5.76 14.62
N ILE A 148 6.17 4.71 13.84
CA ILE A 148 5.72 3.34 14.13
C ILE A 148 6.94 2.43 14.09
N GLY A 149 7.55 2.17 15.25
CA GLY A 149 8.85 1.50 15.33
C GLY A 149 9.91 2.22 14.47
N PRO A 150 10.49 1.56 13.44
CA PRO A 150 11.51 2.14 12.55
C PRO A 150 10.90 2.96 11.40
N PHE A 151 9.57 3.05 11.31
CA PHE A 151 8.86 3.71 10.23
C PHE A 151 8.43 5.13 10.60
N THR A 152 8.54 6.04 9.64
CA THR A 152 7.82 7.32 9.63
C THR A 152 6.68 7.23 8.63
N VAL A 153 5.48 7.60 9.05
CA VAL A 153 4.35 7.73 8.13
C VAL A 153 4.52 9.00 7.29
N LEU A 154 4.51 8.86 5.96
CA LEU A 154 4.65 9.97 5.02
C LEU A 154 3.29 10.47 4.50
N SER A 155 2.28 9.59 4.41
CA SER A 155 0.94 9.88 3.90
C SER A 155 -0.06 8.90 4.55
N PRO A 156 -1.36 9.25 4.71
CA PRO A 156 -1.97 10.57 4.45
C PRO A 156 -1.83 11.52 5.64
N THR A 157 -2.00 12.82 5.41
CA THR A 157 -2.27 13.76 6.52
C THR A 157 -3.73 13.64 6.95
N SER A 158 -4.05 13.96 8.22
CA SER A 158 -5.45 14.03 8.67
C SER A 158 -6.28 15.00 7.81
N HIS A 159 -5.69 16.13 7.40
CA HIS A 159 -6.32 17.08 6.49
C HIS A 159 -6.69 16.45 5.13
N ALA A 160 -5.76 15.75 4.49
CA ALA A 160 -6.06 15.07 3.23
C ALA A 160 -7.09 13.95 3.41
N TYR A 161 -6.94 13.16 4.47
CA TYR A 161 -7.82 12.04 4.79
C TYR A 161 -9.28 12.48 4.91
N THR A 162 -9.57 13.54 5.68
CA THR A 162 -10.94 14.05 5.89
C THR A 162 -11.59 14.61 4.62
N ARG A 163 -10.81 14.95 3.59
CA ARG A 163 -11.32 15.40 2.29
C ARG A 163 -11.47 14.27 1.28
N LEU A 164 -10.79 13.15 1.51
CA LEU A 164 -10.93 11.94 0.69
C LEU A 164 -12.09 11.08 1.14
N VAL A 165 -12.38 10.98 2.45
CA VAL A 165 -13.46 10.12 2.96
C VAL A 165 -14.82 10.42 2.34
N PRO A 166 -15.28 11.67 2.16
CA PRO A 166 -16.54 11.93 1.46
C PRO A 166 -16.58 11.38 0.02
N GLN A 167 -15.41 11.18 -0.60
CA GLN A 167 -15.26 10.68 -1.98
C GLN A 167 -15.12 9.16 -2.07
N PHE A 168 -15.13 8.45 -0.94
CA PHE A 168 -15.16 6.99 -0.92
C PHE A 168 -16.40 6.45 -1.62
N ARG A 169 -16.31 5.25 -2.19
CA ARG A 169 -17.37 4.65 -3.02
C ARG A 169 -18.65 4.38 -2.25
N ARG A 170 -18.53 4.12 -0.94
CA ARG A 170 -19.63 3.64 -0.09
C ARG A 170 -20.07 4.64 0.98
N THR A 171 -19.58 5.87 0.93
CA THR A 171 -19.99 6.94 1.85
C THR A 171 -21.16 7.74 1.30
N PRO A 172 -21.85 8.55 2.13
CA PRO A 172 -22.87 9.48 1.63
C PRO A 172 -22.35 10.37 0.49
N GLU A 173 -23.26 10.93 -0.29
CA GLU A 173 -22.92 11.77 -1.43
C GLU A 173 -22.06 12.97 -1.02
N ALA A 174 -20.98 13.21 -1.77
CA ALA A 174 -20.06 14.31 -1.51
C ALA A 174 -20.62 15.62 -2.07
N ASP A 175 -20.34 16.71 -1.38
CA ASP A 175 -20.47 18.04 -1.95
C ASP A 175 -19.27 18.32 -2.86
N VAL A 176 -19.49 18.13 -4.17
CA VAL A 176 -18.46 18.31 -5.20
C VAL A 176 -17.94 19.74 -5.24
N ASP A 177 -18.79 20.75 -5.05
CA ASP A 177 -18.38 22.15 -5.13
C ASP A 177 -17.53 22.55 -3.92
N ALA A 178 -17.90 22.06 -2.72
CA ALA A 178 -17.08 22.22 -1.53
C ALA A 178 -15.69 21.58 -1.72
N LEU A 179 -15.62 20.34 -2.21
CA LEU A 179 -14.36 19.64 -2.45
C LEU A 179 -13.49 20.29 -3.54
N LYS A 180 -14.11 20.82 -4.60
CA LYS A 180 -13.40 21.62 -5.62
C LYS A 180 -12.85 22.92 -5.02
N SER A 181 -13.62 23.59 -4.16
CA SER A 181 -13.17 24.82 -3.50
C SER A 181 -11.96 24.58 -2.59
N GLU A 182 -11.89 23.41 -1.97
CA GLU A 182 -10.75 22.98 -1.15
C GLU A 182 -9.62 22.35 -1.97
N GLN A 183 -9.77 22.20 -3.30
CA GLN A 183 -8.79 21.59 -4.22
C GLN A 183 -8.53 20.09 -3.95
N PHE A 184 -9.53 19.37 -3.46
CA PHE A 184 -9.44 17.93 -3.14
C PHE A 184 -10.35 17.03 -3.97
N TRP A 185 -11.16 17.59 -4.88
CA TRP A 185 -12.01 16.78 -5.77
C TRP A 185 -11.16 15.94 -6.73
N LEU A 186 -11.22 14.62 -6.61
CA LEU A 186 -10.44 13.69 -7.43
C LEU A 186 -11.06 13.47 -8.82
N GLY A 187 -12.34 13.81 -9.01
CA GLY A 187 -13.11 13.46 -10.21
C GLY A 187 -14.18 12.42 -9.91
N ASP A 188 -15.06 12.16 -10.87
CA ASP A 188 -16.13 11.18 -10.71
C ASP A 188 -15.59 9.74 -10.90
N ILE A 189 -14.87 9.26 -9.88
CA ILE A 189 -14.22 7.94 -9.86
C ILE A 189 -15.07 6.92 -9.09
N ARG A 190 -16.28 7.30 -8.67
CA ARG A 190 -17.17 6.45 -7.86
C ARG A 190 -17.62 5.19 -8.60
N GLN A 191 -17.40 5.11 -9.91
CA GLN A 191 -17.65 3.93 -10.74
C GLN A 191 -16.42 3.51 -11.56
N PRO A 192 -15.38 2.91 -10.95
CA PRO A 192 -14.34 2.24 -11.74
C PRO A 192 -14.97 1.15 -12.61
N GLY A 193 -16.08 0.57 -12.14
CA GLY A 193 -16.88 -0.47 -12.80
C GLY A 193 -17.54 -0.07 -14.11
N LEU A 194 -17.88 1.20 -14.34
CA LEU A 194 -18.51 1.63 -15.59
C LEU A 194 -17.47 1.88 -16.69
N LEU A 195 -16.30 2.42 -16.33
CA LEU A 195 -15.14 2.47 -17.20
C LEU A 195 -14.58 1.06 -17.46
N SER A 196 -14.46 0.21 -16.45
CA SER A 196 -13.93 -1.16 -16.62
C SER A 196 -14.88 -2.10 -17.37
N ARG A 197 -16.21 -1.87 -17.35
CA ARG A 197 -17.18 -2.63 -18.16
C ARG A 197 -17.21 -2.20 -19.64
N LEU A 198 -16.61 -1.06 -19.99
CA LEU A 198 -16.44 -0.62 -21.38
C LEU A 198 -15.11 -1.08 -22.00
N PHE A 199 -14.19 -1.64 -21.20
CA PHE A 199 -12.87 -2.10 -21.64
C PHE A 199 -12.73 -3.64 -21.54
N GLU A 200 -13.67 -4.37 -22.15
CA GLU A 200 -13.33 -5.64 -22.82
C GLU A 200 -12.87 -5.39 -24.27
N LYS A 201 -12.11 -4.32 -24.50
CA LYS A 201 -11.27 -4.27 -25.70
C LYS A 201 -10.14 -5.26 -25.50
N ALA A 202 -9.87 -6.10 -26.50
CA ALA A 202 -8.68 -6.94 -26.52
C ALA A 202 -7.45 -6.10 -26.17
N LEU A 203 -6.65 -6.54 -25.19
CA LEU A 203 -5.42 -5.86 -24.81
C LEU A 203 -4.52 -5.76 -26.05
N THR A 204 -4.35 -4.55 -26.57
CA THR A 204 -3.37 -4.26 -27.60
C THR A 204 -2.03 -3.98 -26.93
N TYR A 205 -0.96 -4.39 -27.62
CA TYR A 205 0.41 -4.19 -27.16
C TYR A 205 1.17 -3.34 -28.17
N ILE A 206 1.90 -2.35 -27.68
CA ILE A 206 2.72 -1.44 -28.47
C ILE A 206 4.19 -1.59 -28.08
N ASP A 207 5.08 -1.33 -29.03
CA ASP A 207 6.52 -1.49 -28.83
C ASP A 207 7.05 -0.38 -27.91
N GLU A 208 7.81 -0.76 -26.89
CA GLU A 208 8.51 0.14 -25.98
C GLU A 208 10.02 -0.11 -26.03
N SER A 209 10.80 0.97 -26.09
CA SER A 209 12.28 0.89 -26.05
C SER A 209 12.80 1.67 -24.86
N TRP A 210 14.01 1.34 -24.40
CA TRP A 210 14.63 1.94 -23.20
C TRP A 210 14.67 3.48 -23.14
N ASN A 211 14.57 4.19 -24.27
CA ASN A 211 14.60 5.65 -24.31
C ASN A 211 13.22 6.30 -24.52
N ILE A 212 12.16 5.50 -24.73
CA ILE A 212 10.79 5.96 -24.95
C ILE A 212 9.91 5.41 -23.83
N GLU A 213 9.50 6.23 -22.87
CA GLU A 213 8.58 5.82 -21.80
C GLU A 213 7.15 6.09 -22.25
N LEU A 214 6.31 5.05 -22.24
CA LEU A 214 4.92 5.13 -22.68
C LEU A 214 3.95 5.32 -21.51
N LEU A 215 4.41 5.17 -20.26
CA LEU A 215 3.61 5.50 -19.07
C LEU A 215 3.21 6.98 -19.15
N ARG A 216 1.91 7.28 -19.01
CA ARG A 216 1.36 8.63 -19.16
C ARG A 216 1.08 9.28 -17.81
N GLU A 217 1.08 10.61 -17.80
CA GLU A 217 0.52 11.41 -16.72
C GLU A 217 -1.01 11.28 -16.65
N GLY A 218 -1.62 11.82 -15.59
CA GLY A 218 -3.08 11.86 -15.44
C GLY A 218 -3.70 10.56 -14.94
N ALA A 219 -2.90 9.68 -14.33
CA ALA A 219 -3.39 8.49 -13.64
C ALA A 219 -4.23 8.91 -12.42
N VAL A 220 -5.36 8.23 -12.23
CA VAL A 220 -6.33 8.50 -11.16
C VAL A 220 -6.78 7.17 -10.57
N THR A 221 -6.87 7.11 -9.25
CA THR A 221 -7.32 5.93 -8.50
C THR A 221 -8.43 6.30 -7.51
N ALA A 222 -9.01 5.31 -6.83
CA ALA A 222 -10.09 5.56 -5.89
C ALA A 222 -9.61 6.33 -4.64
N ALA A 223 -10.52 7.08 -4.01
CA ALA A 223 -10.21 7.86 -2.83
C ALA A 223 -9.72 6.98 -1.66
N GLU A 224 -10.24 5.77 -1.52
CA GLU A 224 -9.75 4.78 -0.56
C GLU A 224 -8.25 4.50 -0.74
N ASN A 225 -7.83 4.25 -1.99
CA ASN A 225 -6.44 3.99 -2.34
C ASN A 225 -5.54 5.20 -2.04
N GLU A 226 -6.01 6.42 -2.32
CA GLU A 226 -5.28 7.66 -2.00
C GLU A 226 -5.12 7.93 -0.49
N THR A 227 -5.90 7.24 0.36
CA THR A 227 -5.72 7.27 1.82
C THR A 227 -4.74 6.23 2.37
N SER A 228 -4.09 5.45 1.50
CA SER A 228 -3.11 4.45 1.91
C SER A 228 -2.00 5.03 2.80
N THR A 229 -1.73 4.34 3.90
CA THR A 229 -0.62 4.66 4.80
C THR A 229 0.72 4.36 4.11
N VAL A 230 1.44 5.40 3.70
CA VAL A 230 2.77 5.27 3.10
C VAL A 230 3.83 5.31 4.20
N LEU A 231 4.63 4.25 4.31
CA LEU A 231 5.61 4.04 5.38
C LEU A 231 7.04 4.13 4.84
N TYR A 232 7.82 5.08 5.34
CA TYR A 232 9.27 5.13 5.11
C TYR A 232 10.00 4.52 6.29
N GLY A 233 10.70 3.40 6.08
CA GLY A 233 11.46 2.70 7.11
C GLY A 233 12.96 3.00 7.01
N ARG A 234 13.62 3.23 8.14
CA ARG A 234 15.09 3.39 8.21
C ARG A 234 15.72 2.38 9.16
N PHE A 235 16.57 1.52 8.62
CA PHE A 235 17.27 0.44 9.33
C PHE A 235 18.78 0.67 9.27
N GLY A 236 19.27 1.63 10.08
CA GLY A 236 20.65 2.12 9.96
C GLY A 236 20.85 2.90 8.66
N ASP A 237 21.73 2.41 7.78
CA ASP A 237 22.00 3.02 6.47
C ASP A 237 21.08 2.50 5.37
N GLN A 238 20.24 1.51 5.68
CA GLN A 238 19.27 0.96 4.74
C GLN A 238 17.93 1.68 4.90
N SER A 239 17.25 1.93 3.79
CA SER A 239 15.92 2.53 3.79
C SER A 239 14.96 1.82 2.85
N ILE A 240 13.69 1.78 3.24
CA ILE A 240 12.62 1.13 2.48
C ILE A 240 11.40 2.03 2.41
N LEU A 241 10.57 1.83 1.39
CA LEU A 241 9.29 2.50 1.24
C LEU A 241 8.20 1.48 0.96
N LEU A 242 7.18 1.43 1.82
CA LEU A 242 5.98 0.62 1.64
C LEU A 242 4.81 1.57 1.34
N THR A 243 4.17 1.36 0.20
CA THR A 243 3.22 2.31 -0.38
C THR A 243 1.77 1.90 -0.17
N GLY A 244 1.51 0.63 0.16
CA GLY A 244 0.19 0.04 0.00
C GLY A 244 -0.35 0.34 -1.40
N ASP A 245 -1.60 0.79 -1.46
CA ASP A 245 -2.30 1.13 -2.68
C ASP A 245 -2.26 2.61 -3.04
N ALA A 246 -1.35 3.39 -2.45
CA ALA A 246 -1.26 4.82 -2.69
C ALA A 246 -1.26 5.15 -4.19
N GLY A 247 -2.14 6.09 -4.58
CA GLY A 247 -2.19 6.63 -5.91
C GLY A 247 -1.26 7.83 -6.09
N VAL A 248 -1.44 8.55 -7.19
CA VAL A 248 -0.59 9.69 -7.55
C VAL A 248 -0.64 10.77 -6.46
N ASN A 249 -1.81 11.04 -5.87
CA ASN A 249 -1.94 12.07 -4.85
C ASN A 249 -1.27 11.65 -3.54
N GLY A 250 -1.57 10.45 -3.05
CA GLY A 250 -1.00 9.85 -1.84
C GLY A 250 0.53 9.77 -1.89
N LEU A 251 1.07 9.34 -3.04
CA LEU A 251 2.52 9.29 -3.29
C LEU A 251 3.12 10.69 -3.43
N THR A 252 2.43 11.64 -4.06
CA THR A 252 2.87 13.04 -4.16
C THR A 252 3.00 13.68 -2.78
N TRP A 253 2.01 13.50 -1.90
CA TRP A 253 2.09 14.00 -0.52
C TRP A 253 3.20 13.31 0.27
N ALA A 254 3.41 12.02 0.05
CA ALA A 254 4.52 11.29 0.67
C ALA A 254 5.88 11.88 0.25
N CYS A 255 6.08 12.14 -1.05
CA CYS A 255 7.27 12.80 -1.58
C CYS A 255 7.47 14.19 -0.99
N GLU A 256 6.42 15.03 -0.97
CA GLU A 256 6.51 16.38 -0.39
C GLU A 256 6.92 16.34 1.08
N ARG A 257 6.38 15.38 1.84
CA ARG A 257 6.75 15.25 3.25
C ARG A 257 8.18 14.76 3.41
N ALA A 258 8.61 13.80 2.60
CA ALA A 258 9.99 13.32 2.60
C ALA A 258 10.96 14.48 2.29
N GLU A 259 10.69 15.27 1.25
CA GLU A 259 11.48 16.44 0.86
C GLU A 259 11.57 17.48 1.98
N ARG A 260 10.43 17.83 2.62
CA ARG A 260 10.40 18.76 3.76
C ARG A 260 11.21 18.25 4.96
N ASN A 261 11.32 16.93 5.12
CA ASN A 261 12.08 16.30 6.19
C ASN A 261 13.54 15.97 5.79
N GLY A 262 13.99 16.38 4.61
CA GLY A 262 15.34 16.09 4.12
C GLY A 262 15.59 14.60 3.82
N ILE A 263 14.55 13.82 3.58
CA ILE A 263 14.62 12.40 3.23
C ILE A 263 14.78 12.26 1.72
N ASN A 264 15.89 11.66 1.27
CA ASN A 264 16.10 11.35 -0.14
C ASN A 264 15.50 9.99 -0.51
N LEU A 265 14.30 9.97 -1.09
CA LEU A 265 13.63 8.74 -1.52
C LEU A 265 14.33 8.06 -2.71
N SER A 266 15.08 8.79 -3.55
CA SER A 266 15.86 8.15 -4.62
C SER A 266 17.01 7.25 -4.08
N ALA A 267 17.33 7.31 -2.79
CA ALA A 267 18.35 6.46 -2.17
C ALA A 267 17.79 5.19 -1.51
N LEU A 268 16.50 4.87 -1.71
CA LEU A 268 15.87 3.67 -1.17
C LEU A 268 16.58 2.38 -1.61
N ASN A 269 16.66 1.39 -0.73
CA ASN A 269 17.15 0.04 -1.03
C ASN A 269 16.02 -0.88 -1.49
N LEU A 270 14.81 -0.66 -0.98
CA LEU A 270 13.61 -1.42 -1.30
C LEU A 270 12.41 -0.47 -1.45
N VAL A 271 11.60 -0.68 -2.48
CA VAL A 271 10.33 0.03 -2.67
C VAL A 271 9.23 -0.96 -3.02
N GLN A 272 8.06 -0.81 -2.40
CA GLN A 272 6.86 -1.50 -2.83
C GLN A 272 6.32 -0.84 -4.10
N VAL A 273 5.98 -1.65 -5.10
CA VAL A 273 5.19 -1.18 -6.25
C VAL A 273 3.73 -1.09 -5.80
N PRO A 274 3.08 0.08 -5.89
CA PRO A 274 1.73 0.27 -5.35
C PRO A 274 0.68 -0.51 -6.14
N HIS A 275 -0.39 -0.91 -5.46
CA HIS A 275 -1.62 -1.46 -6.06
C HIS A 275 -1.33 -2.52 -7.13
N HIS A 276 -0.48 -3.48 -6.77
CA HIS A 276 -0.17 -4.65 -7.58
C HIS A 276 0.42 -4.33 -8.96
N GLY A 277 0.99 -3.14 -9.14
CA GLY A 277 1.54 -2.69 -10.43
C GLY A 277 0.47 -2.17 -11.39
N SER A 278 -0.61 -1.59 -10.87
CA SER A 278 -1.60 -0.84 -11.65
C SER A 278 -0.99 0.42 -12.27
N ARG A 279 -1.28 0.66 -13.56
CA ARG A 279 -0.91 1.90 -14.25
C ARG A 279 -1.74 3.13 -13.82
N SER A 280 -2.76 2.93 -12.99
CA SER A 280 -3.62 4.00 -12.47
C SER A 280 -3.10 4.64 -11.18
N ASN A 281 -2.00 4.13 -10.62
CA ASN A 281 -1.48 4.57 -9.32
C ASN A 281 -0.18 5.39 -9.43
N VAL A 282 0.51 5.29 -10.57
CA VAL A 282 1.80 5.94 -10.78
C VAL A 282 1.85 6.66 -12.12
N THR A 283 2.65 7.71 -12.18
CA THR A 283 2.97 8.48 -13.38
C THR A 283 4.49 8.71 -13.44
N PRO A 284 5.04 9.09 -14.61
CA PRO A 284 6.47 9.41 -14.72
C PRO A 284 6.93 10.45 -13.68
N SER A 285 6.16 11.52 -13.47
CA SER A 285 6.51 12.61 -12.54
C SER A 285 6.61 12.15 -11.09
N VAL A 286 5.67 11.35 -10.58
CA VAL A 286 5.74 10.86 -9.20
C VAL A 286 6.82 9.79 -9.05
N LEU A 287 7.04 8.96 -10.07
CA LEU A 287 8.14 7.99 -10.07
C LEU A 287 9.51 8.67 -10.10
N ASP A 288 9.68 9.78 -10.83
CA ASP A 288 10.92 10.56 -10.84
C ASP A 288 11.24 11.11 -9.45
N ARG A 289 10.22 11.54 -8.68
CA ARG A 289 10.41 12.00 -7.29
C ARG A 289 10.76 10.84 -6.34
N LEU A 290 10.11 9.70 -6.49
CA LEU A 290 10.32 8.53 -5.64
C LEU A 290 11.67 7.84 -5.91
N LEU A 291 12.02 7.68 -7.19
CA LEU A 291 13.08 6.78 -7.65
C LEU A 291 14.24 7.51 -8.32
N GLY A 292 14.11 8.82 -8.56
CA GLY A 292 15.02 9.58 -9.41
C GLY A 292 14.65 9.46 -10.89
N PRO A 293 15.30 10.27 -11.75
CA PRO A 293 15.01 10.30 -13.18
C PRO A 293 15.34 8.97 -13.86
N THR A 294 14.80 8.81 -15.07
CA THR A 294 15.17 7.70 -15.95
C THR A 294 16.68 7.65 -16.21
N ARG A 295 17.22 6.44 -16.26
CA ARG A 295 18.65 6.16 -16.47
C ARG A 295 18.92 5.87 -17.93
N THR A 296 20.12 6.19 -18.40
CA THR A 296 20.56 5.91 -19.79
C THR A 296 20.90 4.45 -20.03
N THR A 297 21.13 3.68 -18.97
CA THR A 297 21.47 2.25 -19.01
C THR A 297 20.75 1.50 -17.92
N ASP A 298 20.54 0.20 -18.14
CA ASP A 298 19.95 -0.71 -17.17
C ASP A 298 20.95 -1.03 -16.05
N ALA A 299 21.04 -0.09 -15.11
CA ALA A 299 21.92 -0.18 -13.94
C ALA A 299 21.06 -0.19 -12.66
N PRO A 300 20.80 -1.37 -12.08
CA PRO A 300 20.08 -1.49 -10.82
C PRO A 300 20.73 -0.68 -9.69
N ALA A 301 19.93 0.07 -8.94
CA ALA A 301 20.34 0.74 -7.71
C ALA A 301 19.54 0.29 -6.49
N ARG A 302 18.36 -0.29 -6.71
CA ARG A 302 17.45 -0.72 -5.64
C ARG A 302 16.56 -1.86 -6.09
N VAL A 303 15.85 -2.46 -5.14
CA VAL A 303 14.88 -3.51 -5.38
C VAL A 303 13.47 -2.91 -5.36
N ALA A 304 12.64 -3.29 -6.32
CA ALA A 304 11.20 -3.08 -6.25
C ALA A 304 10.47 -4.41 -6.07
N VAL A 305 9.47 -4.48 -5.22
CA VAL A 305 8.65 -5.69 -5.05
C VAL A 305 7.19 -5.36 -5.31
N VAL A 306 6.53 -6.20 -6.11
CA VAL A 306 5.10 -6.11 -6.39
C VAL A 306 4.38 -7.35 -5.87
N SER A 307 3.34 -7.14 -5.06
CA SER A 307 2.44 -8.20 -4.62
C SER A 307 1.46 -8.50 -5.74
N VAL A 308 1.47 -9.72 -6.25
CA VAL A 308 0.57 -10.15 -7.33
C VAL A 308 0.07 -11.57 -7.09
N PRO A 309 -1.19 -11.88 -7.42
CA PRO A 309 -1.74 -13.22 -7.31
C PRO A 309 -0.96 -14.23 -8.15
N LYS A 310 -1.10 -15.50 -7.80
CA LYS A 310 -0.46 -16.61 -8.52
C LYS A 310 -0.86 -16.67 -10.00
N ASP A 311 -2.13 -16.39 -10.29
CA ASP A 311 -2.75 -16.64 -11.60
C ASP A 311 -3.28 -15.34 -12.25
N ASP A 312 -2.63 -14.20 -12.00
CA ASP A 312 -2.98 -12.92 -12.64
C ASP A 312 -2.13 -12.69 -13.90
N GLU A 313 -2.78 -12.66 -15.07
CA GLU A 313 -2.16 -12.32 -16.35
C GLU A 313 -2.29 -10.83 -16.71
N LYS A 314 -3.14 -10.08 -15.99
CA LYS A 314 -3.42 -8.66 -16.22
C LYS A 314 -2.51 -7.75 -15.40
N HIS A 315 -2.13 -8.18 -14.21
CA HIS A 315 -1.20 -7.47 -13.33
C HIS A 315 0.03 -8.33 -13.02
N PRO A 316 1.21 -7.71 -12.84
CA PRO A 316 1.46 -6.27 -12.90
C PRO A 316 1.53 -5.78 -14.35
N ARG A 317 1.21 -4.50 -14.59
CA ARG A 317 1.29 -3.95 -15.95
C ARG A 317 2.74 -3.84 -16.39
N LYS A 318 3.06 -4.37 -17.57
CA LYS A 318 4.42 -4.36 -18.14
C LYS A 318 4.97 -2.94 -18.24
N ILE A 319 4.12 -2.00 -18.65
CA ILE A 319 4.47 -0.57 -18.74
C ILE A 319 4.96 0.00 -17.40
N VAL A 320 4.38 -0.44 -16.28
CA VAL A 320 4.78 -0.01 -14.93
C VAL A 320 6.09 -0.67 -14.54
N MET A 321 6.28 -1.96 -14.85
CA MET A 321 7.54 -2.67 -14.58
C MET A 321 8.72 -2.02 -15.30
N ASN A 322 8.54 -1.68 -16.58
CA ASN A 322 9.54 -0.95 -17.38
C ASN A 322 9.83 0.44 -16.78
N ALA A 323 8.79 1.18 -16.35
CA ALA A 323 8.96 2.50 -15.73
C ALA A 323 9.78 2.46 -14.43
N PHE A 324 9.59 1.44 -13.59
CA PHE A 324 10.41 1.21 -12.39
C PHE A 324 11.86 0.81 -12.76
N ARG A 325 12.02 -0.15 -13.68
CA ARG A 325 13.35 -0.64 -14.11
C ARG A 325 14.19 0.49 -14.70
N ARG A 326 13.60 1.37 -15.52
CA ARG A 326 14.30 2.52 -16.10
C ARG A 326 14.81 3.52 -15.06
N ARG A 327 14.23 3.53 -13.86
CA ARG A 327 14.69 4.34 -12.71
C ARG A 327 15.61 3.57 -11.76
N GLY A 328 16.19 2.46 -12.24
CA GLY A 328 17.12 1.62 -11.49
C GLY A 328 16.47 0.70 -10.45
N ALA A 329 15.17 0.42 -10.58
CA ALA A 329 14.42 -0.43 -9.68
C ALA A 329 13.85 -1.66 -10.42
N PRO A 330 14.66 -2.69 -10.72
CA PRO A 330 14.13 -3.96 -11.22
C PRO A 330 13.07 -4.53 -10.26
N VAL A 331 11.97 -5.03 -10.83
CA VAL A 331 10.79 -5.45 -10.07
C VAL A 331 10.75 -6.97 -9.89
N TYR A 332 10.55 -7.41 -8.65
CA TYR A 332 10.36 -8.79 -8.23
C TYR A 332 8.90 -9.01 -7.81
N ARG A 333 8.42 -10.24 -7.86
CA ARG A 333 6.98 -10.56 -7.76
C ARG A 333 6.71 -11.74 -6.82
N THR A 334 5.65 -11.65 -6.02
CA THR A 334 5.24 -12.76 -5.14
C THR A 334 4.72 -13.94 -5.98
N GLN A 335 3.71 -13.74 -6.86
CA GLN A 335 3.13 -14.77 -7.76
C GLN A 335 3.01 -16.16 -7.11
N GLY A 336 2.36 -16.21 -5.94
CA GLY A 336 2.16 -17.46 -5.18
C GLY A 336 3.31 -17.89 -4.24
N ASN A 337 4.41 -17.15 -4.21
CA ASN A 337 5.51 -17.32 -3.26
C ASN A 337 5.73 -16.05 -2.45
N TYR A 338 6.27 -16.16 -1.23
CA TYR A 338 6.70 -14.97 -0.49
C TYR A 338 8.06 -14.49 -1.00
N ILE A 339 8.29 -13.18 -0.97
CA ILE A 339 9.62 -12.59 -1.21
C ILE A 339 10.15 -12.05 0.10
N ARG A 340 11.37 -12.44 0.45
CA ARG A 340 12.11 -11.89 1.59
C ARG A 340 13.26 -11.00 1.11
N HIS A 341 13.21 -9.72 1.46
CA HIS A 341 14.34 -8.80 1.37
C HIS A 341 14.94 -8.64 2.76
N HIS A 342 16.24 -8.86 2.93
CA HIS A 342 16.88 -8.76 4.24
C HIS A 342 18.27 -8.13 4.18
N SER A 343 18.74 -7.63 5.33
CA SER A 343 20.09 -7.09 5.51
C SER A 343 20.62 -7.42 6.91
N GLY A 344 21.94 -7.39 7.05
CA GLY A 344 22.63 -7.73 8.29
C GLY A 344 22.71 -9.24 8.54
N THR A 345 22.72 -9.65 9.80
CA THR A 345 22.96 -11.05 10.20
C THR A 345 21.69 -11.91 10.33
N MET A 346 20.69 -11.65 9.48
CA MET A 346 19.41 -12.36 9.54
C MET A 346 19.58 -13.88 9.33
N PRO A 347 18.80 -14.73 10.04
CA PRO A 347 18.95 -16.18 9.94
C PRO A 347 18.75 -16.71 8.51
N HIS A 348 19.61 -17.62 8.09
CA HIS A 348 19.45 -18.35 6.82
C HIS A 348 18.27 -19.34 6.92
N ARG A 349 17.47 -19.44 5.85
CA ARG A 349 16.36 -20.40 5.75
C ARG A 349 16.63 -21.38 4.61
N PRO A 350 16.77 -22.70 4.88
CA PRO A 350 17.29 -23.67 3.91
C PRO A 350 16.56 -23.76 2.56
N ASN A 351 15.27 -23.40 2.52
CA ASN A 351 14.43 -23.54 1.34
C ASN A 351 14.29 -22.22 0.54
N GLU A 352 14.97 -21.15 0.96
CA GLU A 352 14.97 -19.89 0.23
C GLU A 352 15.99 -19.91 -0.91
N VAL A 353 15.57 -19.42 -2.07
CA VAL A 353 16.43 -19.27 -3.25
C VAL A 353 16.37 -17.82 -3.72
N ALA A 354 17.44 -17.38 -4.39
CA ALA A 354 17.43 -16.06 -5.02
C ALA A 354 16.36 -16.02 -6.12
N VAL A 355 15.48 -15.02 -6.04
CA VAL A 355 14.51 -14.72 -7.09
C VAL A 355 15.15 -13.84 -8.16
N VAL A 356 14.59 -13.86 -9.36
CA VAL A 356 15.00 -12.97 -10.47
C VAL A 356 13.89 -11.95 -10.73
N PRO A 357 14.23 -10.70 -11.09
CA PRO A 357 13.24 -9.70 -11.43
C PRO A 357 12.55 -10.04 -12.76
N PHE A 358 11.54 -9.28 -13.13
CA PHE A 358 11.03 -9.31 -14.50
C PHE A 358 12.11 -8.92 -15.51
N ASP A 359 12.10 -9.57 -16.67
CA ASP A 359 12.85 -9.13 -17.84
C ASP A 359 12.30 -7.80 -18.39
N TRP A 360 13.06 -7.19 -19.30
CA TRP A 360 12.57 -6.03 -20.02
C TRP A 360 11.44 -6.47 -20.95
N PHE A 361 10.38 -5.66 -21.05
CA PHE A 361 9.28 -5.92 -21.95
C PHE A 361 9.39 -5.04 -23.19
N ASP A 362 9.73 -5.61 -24.34
CA ASP A 362 9.75 -4.87 -25.61
C ASP A 362 8.35 -4.45 -26.08
N ARG A 363 7.30 -5.07 -25.52
CA ARG A 363 5.91 -4.76 -25.82
C ARG A 363 5.09 -4.61 -24.53
N VAL A 364 4.43 -3.46 -24.40
CA VAL A 364 3.65 -3.09 -23.22
C VAL A 364 2.20 -2.77 -23.59
N GLU A 365 1.32 -2.72 -22.59
CA GLU A 365 -0.10 -2.47 -22.78
C GLU A 365 -0.35 -1.08 -23.37
N ASP A 366 -1.15 -1.00 -24.43
CA ASP A 366 -1.60 0.25 -25.01
C ASP A 366 -2.64 0.95 -24.11
N TYR A 367 -2.74 2.27 -24.19
CA TYR A 367 -3.74 3.06 -23.48
C TYR A 367 -5.10 3.14 -24.20
N ASP A 368 -5.15 2.85 -25.51
CA ASP A 368 -6.28 3.21 -26.40
C ASP A 368 -7.27 2.06 -26.73
#